data_AF-A0A2V7FLM7-F1
#
_entry.id   AF-A0A2V7FLM7-F1
#
_cell.length_a   1.000
_cell.length_b   1.000
_cell.length_c   1.000
_cell.angle_alpha   90.00
_cell.angle_beta   90.00
_cell.angle_gamma   90.00
#
_symmetry.space_group_name_H-M   'P 1'
#
loop_
_entity.id
_entity.type
_entity.pdbx_description
1 polymer ?
#
loop_
_entity_poly.entity_id
_entity_poly.type
_entity_poly.pdbx_seq_one_letter_code
_entity_poly.pdbx_strand_id
1 'polypeptide(L)' 'DKPEIVQLRCDVHSWMAGWLVVQAHPLYAVSDANGAFKLDNVPPGKHKVEVWHETLGTMTQEVEVKAGAPSKVTFELGKK' A
#
# COMPACT_ATOMS: atom_id res chain seq x y z
N ASP A 1 -5.26 15.33 -11.27
CA ASP A 1 -5.61 13.96 -10.83
C ASP A 1 -5.61 13.87 -9.31
N LYS A 2 -6.48 13.04 -8.73
CA LYS A 2 -6.59 12.84 -7.27
C LYS A 2 -6.20 11.40 -6.93
N PRO A 3 -5.61 11.13 -5.75
CA PRO A 3 -5.39 9.78 -5.29
C PRO A 3 -6.71 8.99 -5.24
N GLU A 4 -6.75 7.82 -5.84
CA GLU A 4 -7.95 6.98 -5.94
C GLU A 4 -7.57 5.51 -6.20
N ILE A 5 -8.45 4.59 -5.79
CA ILE A 5 -8.36 3.16 -6.08
C ILE A 5 -9.55 2.79 -6.95
N VAL A 6 -9.27 2.39 -8.19
CA VAL A 6 -10.29 2.05 -9.18
C VAL A 6 -10.31 0.54 -9.40
N GLN A 7 -11.48 -0.07 -9.25
CA GLN A 7 -11.68 -1.48 -9.60
C GLN A 7 -11.91 -1.61 -11.10
N LEU A 8 -11.07 -2.40 -11.78
CA LEU A 8 -11.25 -2.79 -13.17
C LEU A 8 -11.87 -4.17 -13.21
N ARG A 9 -12.98 -4.34 -13.94
CA ARG A 9 -13.65 -5.63 -14.13
C ARG A 9 -13.75 -5.96 -15.62
N CYS A 10 -13.62 -7.24 -15.95
CA CYS A 10 -13.91 -7.72 -17.29
C CYS A 10 -15.42 -7.82 -17.48
N ASP A 11 -15.92 -7.35 -18.63
CA ASP A 11 -17.33 -7.43 -18.99
C ASP A 11 -17.78 -8.87 -19.33
N VAL A 12 -16.85 -9.71 -19.80
CA VAL A 12 -17.13 -11.09 -20.24
C VAL A 12 -16.87 -12.11 -19.12
N HIS A 13 -15.81 -11.91 -18.33
CA HIS A 13 -15.38 -12.85 -17.30
C HIS A 13 -15.64 -12.27 -15.91
N SER A 14 -16.75 -12.67 -15.28
CA SER A 14 -17.19 -12.14 -13.98
C SER A 14 -16.19 -12.35 -12.84
N TRP A 15 -15.26 -13.30 -12.98
CA TRP A 15 -14.19 -13.58 -12.01
C TRP A 15 -12.94 -12.72 -12.21
N MET A 16 -12.78 -12.07 -13.36
CA MET A 16 -11.58 -11.31 -13.68
C MET A 16 -11.75 -9.86 -13.19
N ALA A 17 -10.97 -9.53 -12.17
CA ALA A 17 -10.85 -8.18 -11.66
C ALA A 17 -9.38 -7.80 -11.45
N GLY A 18 -9.12 -6.50 -11.49
CA GLY A 18 -7.85 -5.89 -11.13
C GLY A 18 -8.07 -4.54 -10.47
N TRP A 19 -6.99 -3.96 -9.97
CA TRP A 19 -7.03 -2.69 -9.26
C TRP A 19 -6.01 -1.72 -9.84
N LEU A 20 -6.45 -0.51 -10.12
CA LEU A 20 -5.60 0.62 -10.46
C LEU A 20 -5.50 1.53 -9.24
N VAL A 21 -4.30 1.68 -8.70
CA VAL A 21 -4.03 2.54 -7.55
C VAL A 21 -3.28 3.79 -8.03
N VAL A 22 -3.92 4.95 -7.91
CA VAL A 22 -3.36 6.25 -8.27
C VAL A 22 -2.91 6.96 -7.01
N GLN A 23 -1.65 7.39 -6.97
CA GLN A 23 -1.08 8.15 -5.86
C GLN A 23 -0.42 9.44 -6.35
N ALA A 24 -0.45 10.48 -5.50
CA ALA A 24 0.17 11.77 -5.80
C ALA A 24 1.70 11.78 -5.59
N HIS A 25 2.28 10.66 -5.13
CA HIS A 25 3.69 10.52 -4.83
C HIS A 25 4.25 9.20 -5.38
N PRO A 26 5.57 9.10 -5.61
CA PRO A 26 6.19 7.90 -6.19
C PRO A 26 6.45 6.77 -5.17
N LEU A 27 6.25 7.02 -3.87
CA LEU A 27 6.54 6.04 -2.81
C LEU A 27 5.42 5.03 -2.64
N TYR A 28 5.44 3.94 -3.42
CA TYR A 28 4.49 2.83 -3.30
C TYR A 28 5.18 1.49 -3.54
N ALA A 29 4.58 0.42 -3.00
CA ALA A 29 5.00 -0.94 -3.23
C ALA A 29 3.78 -1.86 -3.17
N VAL A 30 3.84 -2.98 -3.90
CA VAL A 30 2.89 -4.09 -3.78
C VAL A 30 3.58 -5.17 -2.96
N SER A 31 2.91 -5.70 -1.95
CA SER A 31 3.45 -6.81 -1.16
C SER A 31 3.60 -8.06 -2.02
N ASP A 32 4.60 -8.87 -1.73
CA ASP A 32 4.73 -10.20 -2.33
C ASP A 32 3.71 -11.20 -1.76
N ALA A 33 3.78 -12.45 -2.23
CA ALA A 33 2.89 -13.53 -1.80
C ALA A 33 3.02 -13.89 -0.31
N ASN A 34 4.11 -13.49 0.37
CA ASN A 34 4.33 -13.69 1.79
C ASN A 34 3.95 -12.45 2.62
N GLY A 35 3.41 -11.40 2.00
CA GLY A 35 3.08 -10.14 2.64
C GLY A 35 4.28 -9.22 2.87
N ALA A 36 5.46 -9.54 2.36
CA ALA A 36 6.64 -8.69 2.50
C ALA A 36 6.59 -7.54 1.48
N PHE A 37 7.03 -6.36 1.90
CA PHE A 37 7.12 -5.19 1.03
C PHE A 37 8.38 -4.39 1.34
N LYS A 38 8.80 -3.55 0.39
CA LYS A 38 9.95 -2.66 0.55
C LYS A 38 9.68 -1.34 -0.14
N LEU A 39 9.88 -0.23 0.58
CA LEU A 39 9.89 1.11 0.04
C LEU A 39 11.32 1.63 0.07
N ASP A 40 11.90 1.85 -1.11
CA ASP A 40 13.24 2.39 -1.25
C ASP A 40 13.21 3.92 -1.33
N ASN A 41 14.31 4.56 -0.94
CA ASN A 41 14.49 6.03 -1.03
C ASN A 41 13.45 6.86 -0.26
N VAL A 42 12.91 6.33 0.84
CA VAL A 42 12.03 7.10 1.73
C VAL A 42 12.86 8.17 2.46
N PRO A 43 12.54 9.47 2.33
CA PRO A 43 13.27 10.53 3.02
C PRO A 43 13.22 10.35 4.55
N PRO A 44 14.27 10.72 5.30
CA PRO A 44 14.23 10.72 6.76
C PRO A 44 13.12 11.65 7.29
N GLY A 45 12.42 11.22 8.35
CA GLY A 45 11.32 11.98 8.96
C GLY A 45 10.17 11.10 9.45
N LYS A 46 9.11 11.75 9.95
CA LYS A 46 7.86 11.07 10.32
C LYS A 46 6.94 10.98 9.11
N HIS A 47 6.51 9.77 8.79
CA HIS A 47 5.63 9.47 7.67
C HIS A 47 4.38 8.75 8.14
N LYS A 48 3.30 8.94 7.39
CA LYS A 48 2.08 8.16 7.52
C LYS A 48 2.10 7.08 6.44
N VAL A 49 2.21 5.82 6.83
CA VAL A 49 2.25 4.68 5.89
C VAL A 49 0.88 4.02 5.88
N GLU A 50 0.28 3.93 4.69
CA GLU A 50 -1.02 3.33 4.46
C GLU A 50 -0.87 2.01 3.71
N VAL A 51 -1.59 0.98 4.18
CA VAL A 51 -1.76 -0.31 3.51
C VAL A 51 -3.22 -0.48 3.18
N TRP A 52 -3.51 -0.89 1.95
CA TRP A 52 -4.86 -1.21 1.50
C TRP A 52 -4.91 -2.65 0.99
N HIS A 53 -6.00 -3.34 1.32
CA HIS A 53 -6.30 -4.68 0.82
C HIS A 53 -7.77 -4.75 0.41
N GLU A 54 -8.06 -5.32 -0.76
CA GLU A 54 -9.40 -5.33 -1.38
C GLU A 54 -10.53 -5.84 -0.47
N THR A 55 -10.23 -6.80 0.41
CA THR A 55 -11.21 -7.40 1.33
C THR A 55 -11.11 -6.86 2.76
N LEU A 56 -9.92 -6.41 3.19
CA LEU A 56 -9.66 -6.05 4.59
C LEU A 56 -9.70 -4.53 4.82
N GLY A 57 -9.76 -3.76 3.73
CA GLY A 57 -9.82 -2.30 3.76
C GLY A 57 -8.45 -1.68 3.97
N THR A 58 -8.46 -0.48 4.54
CA THR A 58 -7.27 0.35 4.74
C THR A 58 -6.84 0.33 6.20
N MET A 59 -5.53 0.20 6.44
CA MET A 59 -4.89 0.46 7.72
C MET A 59 -3.79 1.50 7.55
N THR A 60 -3.59 2.32 8.57
CA THR A 60 -2.53 3.33 8.58
C THR A 60 -1.74 3.29 9.88
N GLN A 61 -0.43 3.50 9.79
CA GLN A 61 0.45 3.69 10.94
C GLN A 61 1.42 4.87 10.72
N GLU A 62 1.82 5.52 11.80
CA GLU A 62 2.93 6.49 11.77
C GLU A 62 4.26 5.75 11.91
N VAL A 63 5.23 6.10 11.05
CA VAL A 63 6.57 5.48 11.03
C VAL A 63 7.62 6.58 10.99
N GLU A 64 8.62 6.49 11.85
CA GLU A 64 9.80 7.35 11.80
C GLU A 64 10.91 6.67 11.00
N VAL A 65 11.40 7.36 9.98
CA VAL A 65 12.52 6.95 9.13
C VAL A 65 13.78 7.71 9.55
N LYS A 66 14.78 6.97 10.01
CA LYS A 66 16.09 7.53 10.38
C LYS A 66 17.03 7.54 9.18
N ALA A 67 17.89 8.55 9.09
CA ALA A 67 18.88 8.63 8.01
C ALA A 67 19.83 7.42 8.05
N GLY A 68 19.99 6.75 6.91
CA GLY A 68 20.94 5.65 6.73
C GLY A 68 20.57 4.32 7.39
N ALA A 69 19.37 4.18 7.99
CA ALA A 69 18.93 2.95 8.61
C ALA A 69 17.54 2.53 8.10
N PRO A 70 17.32 1.25 7.74
CA PRO A 70 16.00 0.77 7.35
C PRO A 70 15.06 0.75 8.55
N SER A 71 13.88 1.36 8.41
CA SER A 71 12.77 1.21 9.37
C SER A 71 11.99 -0.06 9.06
N LYS A 72 11.72 -0.87 10.09
CA LYS A 72 10.82 -2.03 10.00
C LYS A 72 9.47 -1.68 10.59
N VAL A 73 8.41 -2.05 9.89
CA VAL A 73 7.03 -1.88 10.33
C VAL A 73 6.22 -3.10 9.89
N THR A 74 5.28 -3.53 10.72
CA THR A 74 4.40 -4.67 10.46
C THR A 74 2.95 -4.20 10.56
N PHE A 75 2.16 -4.60 9.57
CA PHE A 75 0.74 -4.31 9.48
C PHE A 75 -0.04 -5.61 9.69
N GLU A 76 -0.84 -5.68 10.74
CA GLU A 76 -1.80 -6.77 10.95
C GLU A 76 -3.18 -6.29 10.52
N LEU A 77 -3.67 -6.82 9.39
CA LEU A 77 -4.99 -6.50 8.87
C LEU A 77 -5.99 -7.55 9.34
N GLY A 78 -7.03 -7.12 10.04
CA GLY A 78 -8.18 -7.95 10.40
C GLY A 78 -9.46 -7.35 9.83
N LYS A 79 -10.48 -8.18 9.60
CA LYS A 79 -11.84 -7.67 9.40
C LYS A 79 -12.23 -6.91 10.67
N LYS A 80 -12.74 -5.67 10.49
CA LYS A 80 -13.50 -5.00 11.55
C LYS A 80 -14.73 -5.83 11.93
#